data_AF-A0A9E3XXA4-F1
#
_entry.id   AF-A0A9E3XXA4-F1
#
_cell.length_a   1.000
_cell.length_b   1.000
_cell.length_c   1.000
_cell.angle_alpha   90.00
_cell.angle_beta   90.00
_cell.angle_gamma   90.00
#
_symmetry.space_group_name_H-M   'P 1'
#
loop_
_entity.id
_entity.type
_entity.pdbx_description
1 polymer ?
#
loop_
_entity_poly.entity_id
_entity_poly.type
_entity_poly.pdbx_seq_one_letter_code
_entity_poly.pdbx_strand_id
1 'polypeptide(L)'
;GVQEGIDKLSAIGVKVALLEIPCMRPQDVQGAGVPALPERGDDARVAHLNDLLRQVAAANPATTTFVNGPAEYCADPAIAADLAYRWDGVHAYKPGAKLTFEAAAAQLLAIPV
;
A
#
# COMPACT_ATOMS: atom_id res chain seq x y z
N GLY A 1 4.33 -16.89 4.64
CA GLY A 1 4.78 -15.49 4.40
C GLY A 1 4.15 -14.92 3.13
N VAL A 2 4.55 -13.76 2.60
CA VAL A 2 3.96 -13.18 1.36
C VAL A 2 4.05 -14.14 0.18
N GLN A 3 5.22 -14.77 -0.05
CA GLN A 3 5.42 -15.76 -1.11
C GLN A 3 4.45 -16.95 -0.99
N GLU A 4 4.30 -17.51 0.21
CA GLU A 4 3.38 -18.64 0.45
C GLU A 4 1.93 -18.28 0.09
N GLY A 5 1.52 -17.02 0.33
CA GLY A 5 0.21 -16.51 -0.08
C GLY A 5 0.07 -16.43 -1.61
N ILE A 6 1.11 -15.93 -2.28
CA ILE A 6 1.18 -15.88 -3.75
C ILE A 6 1.09 -17.29 -4.33
N ASP A 7 1.84 -18.25 -3.78
CA ASP A 7 1.85 -19.64 -4.26
C ASP A 7 0.45 -20.27 -4.15
N LYS A 8 -0.21 -20.09 -3.02
CA LYS A 8 -1.57 -20.60 -2.77
C LYS A 8 -2.60 -19.98 -3.72
N LEU A 9 -2.53 -18.68 -3.98
CA LEU A 9 -3.43 -17.99 -4.92
C LEU A 9 -3.14 -18.40 -6.37
N SER A 10 -1.86 -18.46 -6.75
CA SER A 10 -1.43 -18.83 -8.10
C SER A 10 -1.80 -20.27 -8.45
N ALA A 11 -1.74 -21.18 -7.46
CA ALA A 11 -2.12 -22.59 -7.64
C ALA A 11 -3.59 -22.79 -8.03
N ILE A 12 -4.46 -21.83 -7.71
CA ILE A 12 -5.88 -21.83 -8.11
C ILE A 12 -6.16 -20.88 -9.29
N GLY A 13 -5.11 -20.41 -9.99
CA GLY A 13 -5.23 -19.58 -11.19
C GLY A 13 -5.40 -18.08 -10.95
N VAL A 14 -5.23 -17.59 -9.72
CA VAL A 14 -5.35 -16.16 -9.41
C VAL A 14 -4.06 -15.42 -9.79
N LYS A 15 -4.20 -14.28 -10.50
CA LYS A 15 -3.14 -13.27 -10.63
C LYS A 15 -3.10 -12.39 -9.39
N VAL A 16 -1.92 -12.16 -8.84
CA VAL A 16 -1.73 -11.39 -7.59
C VAL A 16 -1.19 -10.01 -7.91
N ALA A 17 -1.88 -8.98 -7.44
CA ALA A 17 -1.37 -7.61 -7.43
C ALA A 17 -0.89 -7.24 -6.02
N LEU A 18 0.39 -6.91 -5.87
CA LEU A 18 0.96 -6.39 -4.63
C LEU A 18 0.91 -4.87 -4.68
N LEU A 19 -0.01 -4.27 -3.92
CA LEU A 19 -0.13 -2.82 -3.80
C LEU A 19 0.98 -2.26 -2.90
N GLU A 20 1.59 -1.16 -3.34
CA GLU A 20 2.55 -0.40 -2.56
C GLU A 20 2.03 -0.02 -1.17
N ILE A 21 2.88 -0.21 -0.16
CA ILE A 21 2.63 0.22 1.21
C ILE A 21 2.86 1.75 1.24
N PRO A 22 1.85 2.56 1.62
CA PRO A 22 2.01 4.01 1.63
C PRO A 22 2.86 4.47 2.81
N CYS A 23 3.61 5.57 2.66
CA CYS A 23 4.16 6.29 3.82
C CYS A 23 3.01 6.71 4.74
N MET A 24 3.15 6.56 6.06
CA MET A 24 2.09 6.85 7.02
C MET A 24 2.51 7.99 7.96
N ARG A 25 1.53 8.66 8.57
CA ARG A 25 1.77 9.70 9.58
C ARG A 25 0.90 9.41 10.82
N PRO A 26 1.17 8.33 11.57
CA PRO A 26 0.31 7.89 12.67
C PRO A 26 0.07 9.00 13.69
N GLN A 27 -1.19 9.21 14.07
CA GLN A 27 -1.58 10.20 15.09
C GLN A 27 -2.52 9.56 16.10
N ASP A 28 -2.41 9.97 17.36
CA ASP A 28 -3.41 9.64 18.37
C ASP A 28 -4.70 10.39 18.06
N VAL A 29 -5.80 9.65 17.85
CA VAL A 29 -7.12 10.21 17.56
C VAL A 29 -8.19 9.62 18.47
N GLN A 30 -9.25 10.39 18.72
CA GLN A 30 -10.38 9.90 19.49
C GLN A 30 -11.05 8.72 18.78
N GLY A 31 -11.24 7.62 19.51
CA GLY A 31 -11.85 6.39 18.98
C GLY A 31 -10.85 5.34 18.50
N ALA A 32 -9.54 5.64 18.48
CA ALA A 32 -8.52 4.62 18.27
C ALA A 32 -8.47 3.67 19.49
N GLY A 33 -8.45 2.36 19.24
CA GLY A 33 -8.42 1.34 20.30
C GLY A 33 -7.04 1.15 20.94
N VAL A 34 -5.99 1.70 20.33
CA VAL A 34 -4.60 1.67 20.79
C VAL A 34 -3.90 2.98 20.43
N PRO A 35 -2.83 3.37 21.15
CA PRO A 35 -2.01 4.52 20.76
C PRO A 35 -1.39 4.35 19.37
N ALA A 36 -1.07 5.48 18.74
CA ALA A 36 -0.35 5.51 17.48
C ALA A 36 1.00 4.78 17.61
N LEU A 37 1.31 3.93 16.63
CA LEU A 37 2.59 3.23 16.56
C LEU A 37 3.57 4.05 15.70
N PRO A 38 4.54 4.76 16.31
CA PRO A 38 5.42 5.67 15.58
C PRO A 38 6.28 4.94 14.54
N GLU A 39 6.56 3.65 14.73
CA GLU A 39 7.35 2.84 13.80
C GLU A 39 6.67 2.71 12.43
N ARG A 40 5.35 2.90 12.34
CA ARG A 40 4.64 2.95 11.05
C ARG A 40 4.94 4.21 10.25
N GLY A 41 5.39 5.28 10.90
CA GLY A 41 5.79 6.54 10.27
C GLY A 41 7.25 6.57 9.80
N ASP A 42 7.98 5.46 9.91
CA ASP A 42 9.36 5.36 9.42
C ASP A 42 9.38 5.11 7.90
N ASP A 43 9.52 6.19 7.13
CA ASP A 43 9.53 6.15 5.67
C ASP A 43 10.64 5.25 5.10
N ALA A 44 11.79 5.13 5.77
CA ALA A 44 12.87 4.24 5.34
C ALA A 44 12.48 2.76 5.49
N ARG A 45 11.79 2.40 6.57
CA ARG A 45 11.23 1.05 6.73
C ARG A 45 10.15 0.75 5.69
N VAL A 46 9.27 1.70 5.44
CA VAL A 46 8.22 1.55 4.40
C VAL A 46 8.86 1.37 3.02
N ALA A 47 9.85 2.18 2.66
CA ALA A 47 10.60 2.05 1.42
C ALA A 47 11.25 0.67 1.29
N HIS A 48 11.90 0.19 2.35
CA HIS A 48 12.52 -1.14 2.36
C HIS A 48 11.50 -2.26 2.16
N LEU A 49 10.34 -2.20 2.82
CA LEU A 49 9.27 -3.18 2.62
C LEU A 49 8.75 -3.18 1.18
N ASN A 50 8.59 -2.00 0.57
CA ASN A 50 8.19 -1.89 -0.84
C ASN A 50 9.25 -2.45 -1.79
N ASP A 51 10.55 -2.27 -1.51
CA ASP A 51 11.61 -2.89 -2.30
C ASP A 51 11.55 -4.42 -2.22
N LEU A 52 11.26 -4.98 -1.04
CA LEU A 52 11.05 -6.42 -0.88
C LEU A 52 9.82 -6.90 -1.67
N LEU A 53 8.72 -6.16 -1.67
CA LEU A 53 7.52 -6.51 -2.46
C LEU A 53 7.80 -6.45 -3.98
N ARG A 54 8.56 -5.47 -4.45
CA ARG A 54 9.01 -5.38 -5.85
C ARG A 54 9.91 -6.57 -6.22
N GLN A 55 10.83 -6.96 -5.34
CA GLN A 55 11.68 -8.14 -5.55
C GLN A 55 10.84 -9.43 -5.65
N VAL A 56 9.82 -9.59 -4.79
CA VAL A 56 8.90 -10.73 -4.85
C VAL A 56 8.10 -10.73 -6.16
N ALA A 57 7.56 -9.59 -6.60
CA ALA A 57 6.86 -9.51 -7.89
C ALA A 57 7.80 -9.85 -9.07
N ALA A 58 9.03 -9.34 -9.06
CA ALA A 58 10.04 -9.62 -10.09
C ALA A 58 10.48 -11.09 -10.12
N ALA A 59 10.48 -11.78 -8.98
CA ALA A 59 10.75 -13.21 -8.90
C ALA A 59 9.57 -14.09 -9.40
N ASN A 60 8.35 -13.53 -9.47
CA ASN A 60 7.12 -14.23 -9.86
C ASN A 60 6.39 -13.55 -11.04
N PRO A 61 7.06 -13.20 -12.15
CA PRO A 61 6.50 -12.29 -13.17
C PRO A 61 5.32 -12.88 -13.94
N ALA A 62 5.17 -14.21 -13.95
CA ALA A 62 4.06 -14.88 -14.62
C ALA A 62 2.73 -14.77 -13.85
N THR A 63 2.79 -14.55 -12.53
CA THR A 63 1.61 -14.62 -11.65
C THR A 63 1.41 -13.37 -10.81
N THR A 64 2.44 -12.56 -10.64
CA THR A 64 2.44 -11.45 -9.68
C THR A 64 2.90 -10.15 -10.33
N THR A 65 2.25 -9.04 -9.98
CA THR A 65 2.60 -7.69 -10.42
C THR A 65 2.63 -6.74 -9.23
N PHE A 66 3.63 -5.87 -9.17
CA PHE A 66 3.65 -4.78 -8.19
C PHE A 66 2.88 -3.58 -8.75
N VAL A 67 2.02 -2.98 -7.93
CA VAL A 67 1.18 -1.84 -8.30
C VAL A 67 1.55 -0.66 -7.41
N ASN A 68 1.99 0.43 -8.03
CA ASN A 68 2.34 1.66 -7.31
C ASN A 68 1.08 2.29 -6.72
N GLY A 69 1.21 2.81 -5.50
CA GLY A 69 0.18 3.60 -4.83
C GLY A 69 0.33 5.09 -5.12
N PRO A 70 -0.43 5.93 -4.40
CA PRO A 70 -0.29 7.39 -4.51
C PRO A 70 1.05 7.87 -3.96
N ALA A 71 1.84 8.53 -4.80
CA ALA A 71 3.13 9.11 -4.40
C ALA A 71 2.93 10.27 -3.40
N GLU A 72 1.76 10.92 -3.44
CA GLU A 72 1.36 12.02 -2.58
C GLU A 72 1.44 11.68 -1.10
N TYR A 73 1.21 10.41 -0.72
CA TYR A 73 1.33 9.98 0.67
C TYR A 73 2.75 10.10 1.23
N CYS A 74 3.77 10.13 0.38
CA CYS A 74 5.17 10.32 0.77
C CYS A 74 5.69 11.71 0.38
N ALA A 75 5.31 12.21 -0.79
CA ALA A 75 5.93 13.37 -1.43
C ALA A 75 5.19 14.70 -1.20
N ASP A 76 3.90 14.67 -0.84
CA ASP A 76 3.10 15.87 -0.60
C ASP A 76 2.72 15.98 0.89
N PRO A 77 3.39 16.86 1.66
CA PRO A 77 3.06 17.06 3.07
C PRO A 77 1.61 17.49 3.33
N ALA A 78 0.97 18.18 2.38
CA ALA A 78 -0.41 18.65 2.52
C ALA A 78 -1.42 17.51 2.40
N ILE A 79 -1.07 16.41 1.72
CA ILE A 79 -1.90 15.19 1.65
C ILE A 79 -1.46 14.19 2.71
N ALA A 80 -0.15 14.01 2.90
CA ALA A 80 0.41 13.00 3.80
C ALA A 80 -0.03 13.17 5.25
N ALA A 81 -0.18 14.42 5.71
CA ALA A 81 -0.58 14.77 7.07
C ALA A 81 -2.08 15.09 7.24
N ASP A 82 -2.86 15.09 6.15
CA ASP A 82 -4.28 15.45 6.20
C ASP A 82 -5.16 14.27 6.65
N LEU A 83 -5.76 14.44 7.84
CA LEU A 83 -6.65 13.44 8.43
C LEU A 83 -7.97 13.27 7.68
N ALA A 84 -8.33 14.19 6.77
CA ALA A 84 -9.46 14.02 5.85
C ALA A 84 -9.18 12.94 4.79
N TYR A 85 -7.91 12.69 4.45
CA TYR A 85 -7.50 11.57 3.59
C TYR A 85 -7.31 10.29 4.40
N ARG A 86 -6.67 10.37 5.58
CA ARG A 86 -6.43 9.22 6.45
C ARG A 86 -6.74 9.54 7.92
N TRP A 87 -7.80 8.95 8.45
CA TRP A 87 -8.40 9.24 9.75
C TRP A 87 -7.41 9.44 10.91
N ASP A 88 -6.51 8.47 11.11
CA ASP A 88 -5.47 8.42 12.14
C ASP A 88 -4.07 8.53 11.52
N GLY A 89 -4.00 9.05 10.29
CA GLY A 89 -2.78 9.08 9.47
C GLY A 89 -2.34 7.72 8.94
N VAL A 90 -3.14 6.66 9.14
CA VAL A 90 -2.92 5.29 8.65
C VAL A 90 -4.10 4.81 7.80
N HIS A 91 -5.33 4.86 8.32
CA HIS A 91 -6.52 4.30 7.71
C HIS A 91 -7.22 5.32 6.80
N ALA A 92 -7.47 4.94 5.54
CA ALA A 92 -8.07 5.83 4.55
C ALA A 92 -9.54 6.15 4.83
N TYR A 93 -9.90 7.43 4.69
CA TYR A 93 -11.27 7.87 4.47
C TYR A 93 -11.61 7.90 2.97
N LYS A 94 -12.84 8.28 2.61
CA LYS A 94 -13.30 8.33 1.22
C LYS A 94 -12.34 9.08 0.28
N PRO A 95 -11.79 10.26 0.63
CA PRO A 95 -10.82 10.95 -0.23
C PRO A 95 -9.53 10.15 -0.43
N GLY A 96 -8.97 9.58 0.64
CA GLY A 96 -7.78 8.72 0.55
C GLY A 96 -8.03 7.44 -0.26
N ALA A 97 -9.18 6.80 -0.08
CA ALA A 97 -9.56 5.63 -0.84
C ALA A 97 -9.68 5.96 -2.35
N LYS A 98 -10.33 7.08 -2.69
CA LYS A 98 -10.41 7.58 -4.07
C LYS A 98 -9.02 7.77 -4.67
N LEU A 99 -8.13 8.45 -3.95
CA LEU A 99 -6.76 8.69 -4.38
C LEU A 99 -6.00 7.37 -4.65
N THR A 100 -6.12 6.40 -3.75
CA THR A 100 -5.53 5.06 -3.94
C THR A 100 -6.09 4.35 -5.17
N PHE A 101 -7.40 4.38 -5.40
CA PHE A 101 -7.99 3.79 -6.58
C PHE A 101 -7.53 4.47 -7.87
N GLU A 102 -7.49 5.80 -7.90
CA GLU A 102 -7.06 6.55 -9.09
C GLU A 102 -5.59 6.27 -9.45
N ALA A 103 -4.70 6.16 -8.46
CA ALA A 103 -3.29 5.81 -8.68
C ALA A 103 -3.11 4.37 -9.19
N ALA A 104 -3.92 3.43 -8.69
CA ALA A 104 -3.78 2.00 -9.02
C ALA A 104 -4.55 1.58 -10.28
N ALA A 105 -5.63 2.27 -10.66
CA ALA A 105 -6.60 1.79 -11.64
C ALA A 105 -5.98 1.40 -13.00
N ALA A 106 -5.18 2.29 -13.59
CA ALA A 106 -4.57 2.02 -14.90
C ALA A 106 -3.61 0.83 -14.86
N GLN A 107 -2.84 0.69 -13.77
CA GLN A 107 -1.91 -0.42 -13.57
C GLN A 107 -2.66 -1.74 -13.41
N LEU A 108 -3.75 -1.75 -12.63
CA LEU A 108 -4.59 -2.94 -12.44
C LEU A 108 -5.26 -3.39 -13.74
N LEU A 109 -5.78 -2.44 -14.54
CA LEU A 109 -6.40 -2.73 -15.84
C LEU A 109 -5.39 -3.26 -16.89
N ALA A 110 -4.10 -2.99 -16.70
CA ALA A 110 -3.03 -3.47 -17.59
C ALA A 110 -2.54 -4.89 -17.25
N ILE A 111 -2.97 -5.49 -16.14
CA ILE A 111 -2.56 -6.85 -15.75
C ILE A 111 -3.22 -7.86 -16.70
N PRO A 112 -2.45 -8.71 -17.40
CA PRO A 112 -3.01 -9.76 -18.24
C PRO A 112 -3.75 -10.81 -17.39
N VAL A 113 -5.02 -11.07 -17.74
CA VAL A 113 -5.89 -12.07 -17.10
C VAL A 113 -6.04 -13.33 -17.95
#